data_AF-A0AA43HXG9-F1
#
_entry.id   AF-A0AA43HXG9-F1
#
_cell.length_a   1.000
_cell.length_b   1.000
_cell.length_c   1.000
_cell.angle_alpha   90.00
_cell.angle_beta   90.00
_cell.angle_gamma   90.00
#
_symmetry.space_group_name_H-M   'P 1'
#
loop_
_entity.id
_entity.type
_entity.pdbx_description
1 polymer ?
#
loop_
_entity_poly.entity_id
_entity_poly.type
_entity_poly.pdbx_seq_one_letter_code
_entity_poly.pdbx_strand_id
1 'polypeptide(L)'
;MKVFETEQIVRATEAIDSFTKNIAYYWHEMSKKQIQNEFVSVFFESKPEKIKHLIDRWYSMNRDIAGFYLGIDEAVIRQMFNYYLIELEPDKYDDSLALRMALMKGASRWDVFPFESHTIRQFYLMANNNSLELLFDIIPNAKELLETAKIDLFGNGRNWSSAWLLLNDEQKLMLSAFVLTHKF
;
A
#
# COMPACT_ATOMS: atom_id res chain seq x y z
N MET A 1 18.31 13.73 4.35
CA MET A 1 17.62 12.43 4.43
C MET A 1 16.93 12.38 5.79
N LYS A 2 15.62 12.09 5.85
CA LYS A 2 14.92 12.00 7.15
C LYS A 2 15.39 10.71 7.83
N VAL A 3 15.88 10.81 9.05
CA VAL A 3 16.26 9.64 9.84
C VAL A 3 15.00 9.14 10.53
N PHE A 4 14.64 7.89 10.30
CA PHE A 4 13.50 7.25 10.95
C PHE A 4 14.00 6.41 12.12
N GLU A 5 13.29 6.48 13.23
CA GLU A 5 13.61 5.71 14.44
C GLU A 5 13.17 4.25 14.26
N THR A 6 13.76 3.33 15.03
CA THR A 6 13.42 1.90 14.99
C THR A 6 11.93 1.66 15.18
N GLU A 7 11.28 2.42 16.07
CA GLU A 7 9.83 2.34 16.30
C GLU A 7 9.02 2.68 15.05
N GLN A 8 9.44 3.66 14.27
CA GLN A 8 8.78 4.03 13.01
C GLN A 8 8.95 2.95 11.95
N ILE A 9 10.09 2.27 11.91
CA ILE A 9 10.34 1.14 10.99
C ILE A 9 9.46 -0.06 11.36
N VAL A 10 9.32 -0.35 12.67
CA VAL A 10 8.43 -1.42 13.17
C VAL A 10 6.98 -1.10 12.80
N ARG A 11 6.51 0.11 13.12
CA ARG A 11 5.15 0.55 12.80
C ARG A 11 4.87 0.55 11.29
N ALA A 12 5.85 0.94 10.47
CA ALA A 12 5.76 0.86 9.02
C ALA A 12 5.61 -0.59 8.53
N THR A 13 6.41 -1.49 9.11
CA THR A 13 6.34 -2.93 8.83
C THR A 13 4.97 -3.50 9.17
N GLU A 14 4.44 -3.18 10.35
CA GLU A 14 3.12 -3.63 10.79
C GLU A 14 2.00 -3.11 9.87
N ALA A 15 2.08 -1.85 9.45
CA ALA A 15 1.12 -1.27 8.50
C ALA A 15 1.14 -1.98 7.14
N ILE A 16 2.33 -2.17 6.56
CA ILE A 16 2.48 -2.87 5.27
C ILE A 16 2.04 -4.33 5.41
N ASP A 17 2.41 -5.00 6.50
CA ASP A 17 2.06 -6.40 6.74
C ASP A 17 0.54 -6.59 6.90
N SER A 18 -0.10 -5.73 7.68
CA SER A 18 -1.55 -5.75 7.87
C SER A 18 -2.28 -5.48 6.55
N PHE A 19 -1.86 -4.47 5.78
CA PHE A 19 -2.48 -4.19 4.49
C PHE A 19 -2.28 -5.34 3.50
N THR A 20 -1.07 -5.90 3.43
CA THR A 20 -0.75 -6.97 2.48
C THR A 20 -1.52 -8.24 2.79
N LYS A 21 -1.54 -8.65 4.07
CA LYS A 21 -2.24 -9.84 4.53
C LYS A 21 -3.75 -9.70 4.41
N ASN A 22 -4.33 -8.58 4.84
CA ASN A 22 -5.78 -8.44 4.96
C ASN A 22 -6.46 -7.96 3.68
N ILE A 23 -5.74 -7.31 2.76
CA ILE A 23 -6.33 -6.68 1.57
C ILE A 23 -5.69 -7.22 0.31
N ALA A 24 -4.43 -6.87 0.06
CA ALA A 24 -3.79 -7.08 -1.24
C ALA A 24 -3.82 -8.54 -1.66
N TYR A 25 -3.35 -9.43 -0.77
CA TYR A 25 -3.29 -10.86 -1.06
C TYR A 25 -4.67 -11.45 -1.37
N TYR A 26 -5.68 -11.16 -0.55
CA TYR A 26 -7.01 -11.72 -0.75
C TYR A 26 -7.71 -11.16 -1.99
N TRP A 27 -7.58 -9.86 -2.26
CA TRP A 27 -8.23 -9.23 -3.41
C TRP A 27 -7.74 -9.79 -4.74
N HIS A 28 -6.46 -10.18 -4.83
CA HIS A 28 -5.92 -10.83 -6.03
C HIS A 28 -6.51 -12.22 -6.28
N GLU A 29 -6.90 -12.94 -5.23
CA GLU A 29 -7.45 -14.30 -5.30
C GLU A 29 -9.00 -14.30 -5.42
N MET A 30 -9.66 -13.17 -5.23
CA MET A 30 -11.11 -13.04 -5.35
C MET A 30 -11.60 -13.15 -6.80
N SER A 31 -12.73 -13.84 -6.98
CA SER A 31 -13.50 -13.81 -8.22
C SER A 31 -14.11 -12.43 -8.47
N LYS A 32 -14.53 -12.19 -9.72
CA LYS A 32 -15.22 -10.95 -10.12
C LYS A 32 -16.44 -10.63 -9.24
N LYS A 33 -17.22 -11.64 -8.85
CA LYS A 33 -18.39 -11.43 -7.99
C LYS A 33 -17.99 -11.09 -6.55
N GLN A 34 -16.97 -11.77 -6.02
CA GLN A 34 -16.45 -11.47 -4.67
C GLN A 34 -15.93 -10.05 -4.59
N ILE A 35 -15.09 -9.61 -5.53
CA ILE A 35 -14.54 -8.25 -5.50
C ILE A 35 -15.63 -7.17 -5.65
N GLN A 36 -16.68 -7.42 -6.45
CA GLN A 36 -17.81 -6.48 -6.54
C GLN A 36 -18.55 -6.35 -5.20
N ASN A 37 -18.80 -7.47 -4.51
CA ASN A 37 -19.42 -7.46 -3.19
C ASN A 37 -18.52 -6.78 -2.15
N GLU A 38 -17.21 -7.05 -2.22
CA GLU A 38 -16.22 -6.45 -1.32
C GLU A 38 -16.20 -4.93 -1.47
N PHE A 39 -16.22 -4.41 -2.69
CA PHE A 39 -16.26 -2.98 -2.94
C PHE A 39 -17.52 -2.32 -2.38
N VAL A 40 -18.67 -2.99 -2.48
CA VAL A 40 -19.91 -2.47 -1.88
C VAL A 40 -19.81 -2.42 -0.36
N SER A 41 -19.21 -3.43 0.27
CA SER A 41 -19.03 -3.49 1.73
C SER A 41 -18.00 -2.48 2.22
N VAL A 42 -16.84 -2.42 1.57
CA VAL A 42 -15.72 -1.55 1.95
C VAL A 42 -16.06 -0.09 1.73
N PHE A 43 -16.68 0.24 0.60
CA PHE A 43 -16.97 1.61 0.20
C PHE A 43 -18.43 1.99 0.41
N PHE A 44 -19.13 1.39 1.38
CA PHE A 44 -20.56 1.55 1.59
C PHE A 44 -20.99 3.00 1.88
N GLU A 45 -20.08 3.83 2.43
CA GLU A 45 -20.32 5.25 2.68
C GLU A 45 -20.23 6.11 1.40
N SER A 46 -19.66 5.55 0.33
CA SER A 46 -19.58 6.19 -0.97
C SER A 46 -20.90 6.06 -1.74
N LYS A 47 -21.22 7.06 -2.56
CA LYS A 47 -22.39 6.99 -3.46
C LYS A 47 -22.28 5.80 -4.43
N PRO A 48 -23.39 5.15 -4.82
CA PRO A 48 -23.36 4.00 -5.72
C PRO A 48 -22.59 4.23 -7.03
N GLU A 49 -22.69 5.42 -7.62
CA GLU A 49 -21.96 5.77 -8.84
C GLU A 49 -20.45 5.77 -8.59
N LYS A 50 -20.02 6.26 -7.42
CA LYS A 50 -18.61 6.26 -7.03
C LYS A 50 -18.11 4.83 -6.81
N ILE A 51 -18.89 3.96 -6.17
CA ILE A 51 -18.54 2.55 -6.00
C ILE A 51 -18.37 1.88 -7.37
N LYS A 52 -19.29 2.13 -8.31
CA LYS A 52 -19.17 1.64 -9.69
C LYS A 52 -17.86 2.10 -10.35
N HIS A 53 -17.52 3.39 -10.21
CA HIS A 53 -16.26 3.91 -10.74
C HIS A 53 -15.02 3.27 -10.11
N LEU A 54 -15.04 2.97 -8.80
CA LEU A 54 -13.95 2.26 -8.14
C LEU A 54 -13.80 0.83 -8.70
N ILE A 55 -14.91 0.12 -8.89
CA ILE A 55 -14.92 -1.23 -9.50
C ILE A 55 -14.36 -1.18 -10.93
N ASP A 56 -14.83 -0.24 -11.75
CA ASP A 56 -14.34 -0.06 -13.12
C ASP A 56 -12.84 0.23 -13.14
N ARG A 57 -12.36 1.05 -12.19
CA ARG A 57 -10.94 1.35 -12.02
C ARG A 57 -10.12 0.11 -11.68
N TRP A 58 -10.56 -0.70 -10.72
CA TRP A 58 -9.89 -1.95 -10.35
C TRP A 58 -9.66 -2.85 -11.56
N TYR A 59 -10.67 -3.02 -12.42
CA TYR A 59 -10.53 -3.80 -13.64
C TYR A 59 -9.66 -3.14 -14.69
N SER A 60 -9.70 -1.80 -14.82
CA SER A 60 -8.81 -1.07 -15.73
C SER A 60 -7.33 -1.19 -15.35
N MET A 61 -7.04 -1.40 -14.06
CA MET A 61 -5.70 -1.65 -13.52
C MET A 61 -5.29 -3.13 -13.59
N ASN A 62 -5.97 -3.93 -14.43
CA ASN A 62 -5.73 -5.37 -14.54
C ASN A 62 -5.77 -6.11 -13.19
N ARG A 63 -6.64 -5.67 -12.27
CA ARG A 63 -6.76 -6.21 -10.90
C ARG A 63 -5.45 -6.08 -10.10
N ASP A 64 -4.68 -5.03 -10.35
CA ASP A 64 -3.47 -4.72 -9.60
C ASP A 64 -3.76 -3.79 -8.41
N ILE A 65 -3.37 -4.19 -7.20
CA ILE A 65 -3.62 -3.43 -5.97
C ILE A 65 -2.79 -2.16 -5.90
N ALA A 66 -1.56 -2.15 -6.43
CA ALA A 66 -0.75 -0.93 -6.48
C ALA A 66 -1.42 0.09 -7.40
N GLY A 67 -1.71 -0.30 -8.63
CA GLY A 67 -2.36 0.58 -9.61
C GLY A 67 -3.71 1.13 -9.10
N PHE A 68 -4.49 0.29 -8.42
CA PHE A 68 -5.74 0.72 -7.80
C PHE A 68 -5.52 1.68 -6.63
N TYR A 69 -4.76 1.26 -5.61
CA TYR A 69 -4.53 2.01 -4.37
C TYR A 69 -3.89 3.38 -4.63
N LEU A 70 -2.88 3.44 -5.51
CA LEU A 70 -2.19 4.69 -5.85
C LEU A 70 -3.06 5.67 -6.65
N GLY A 71 -4.15 5.16 -7.26
CA GLY A 71 -5.03 5.91 -8.16
C GLY A 71 -6.34 6.38 -7.52
N ILE A 72 -6.56 6.14 -6.23
CA ILE A 72 -7.79 6.53 -5.52
C ILE A 72 -7.53 7.62 -4.47
N ASP A 73 -8.56 8.40 -4.15
CA ASP A 73 -8.45 9.49 -3.17
C ASP A 73 -8.24 8.95 -1.74
N GLU A 74 -7.41 9.63 -0.95
CA GLU A 74 -7.08 9.24 0.44
C GLU A 74 -8.32 9.11 1.34
N ALA A 75 -9.32 9.98 1.15
CA ALA A 75 -10.58 9.90 1.90
C ALA A 75 -11.38 8.62 1.57
N VAL A 76 -11.23 8.09 0.35
CA VAL A 76 -11.83 6.81 -0.05
C VAL A 76 -10.99 5.66 0.48
N ILE A 77 -9.67 5.78 0.40
CA ILE A 77 -8.71 4.81 0.95
C ILE A 77 -9.00 4.58 2.44
N ARG A 78 -9.28 5.63 3.22
CA ARG A 78 -9.59 5.50 4.66
C ARG A 78 -10.75 4.54 4.94
N GLN A 79 -11.74 4.41 4.04
CA GLN A 79 -12.82 3.43 4.18
C GLN A 79 -12.28 1.98 4.13
N MET A 80 -11.25 1.71 3.32
CA MET A 80 -10.56 0.41 3.31
C MET A 80 -9.93 0.11 4.68
N PHE A 81 -9.18 1.07 5.21
CA PHE A 81 -8.52 0.90 6.51
C PHE A 81 -9.52 0.66 7.63
N ASN A 82 -10.61 1.44 7.66
CA ASN A 82 -11.68 1.27 8.65
C ASN A 82 -12.37 -0.10 8.52
N TYR A 83 -12.66 -0.55 7.31
CA TYR A 83 -13.34 -1.83 7.08
C TYR A 83 -12.48 -3.03 7.52
N TYR A 84 -11.19 -3.00 7.20
CA TYR A 84 -10.25 -4.07 7.56
C TYR A 84 -9.61 -3.90 8.94
N LEU A 85 -10.07 -2.94 9.74
CA LEU A 85 -9.57 -2.65 11.09
C LEU A 85 -8.05 -2.43 11.12
N ILE A 86 -7.51 -1.80 10.08
CA ILE A 86 -6.10 -1.41 10.03
C ILE A 86 -5.98 -0.06 10.70
N GLU A 87 -5.28 -0.02 11.83
CA GLU A 87 -5.10 1.20 12.62
C GLU A 87 -4.33 2.26 11.82
N LEU A 88 -4.84 3.49 11.88
CA LEU A 88 -4.23 4.66 11.27
C LEU A 88 -4.10 5.75 12.33
N GLU A 89 -3.03 6.51 12.22
CA GLU A 89 -2.96 7.85 12.79
C GLU A 89 -4.26 8.65 12.47
N PRO A 90 -4.74 9.48 13.42
CA PRO A 90 -5.79 10.43 13.12
C PRO A 90 -5.42 11.32 11.93
N ASP A 91 -6.44 11.80 11.21
CA ASP A 91 -6.20 12.77 10.16
C ASP A 91 -5.54 14.02 10.76
N LYS A 92 -4.47 14.48 10.10
CA LYS A 92 -3.69 15.66 10.55
C LYS A 92 -4.41 16.98 10.22
N TYR A 93 -5.45 16.91 9.40
CA TYR A 93 -6.27 18.02 8.94
C TYR A 93 -7.73 17.58 8.85
N ASP A 94 -8.62 18.29 9.54
CA ASP A 94 -10.07 18.03 9.50
C ASP A 94 -10.75 18.59 8.24
N ASP A 95 -10.08 19.50 7.53
CA ASP A 95 -10.60 20.20 6.35
C ASP A 95 -9.76 19.91 5.09
N SER A 96 -10.46 19.50 4.01
CA SER A 96 -9.86 19.23 2.71
C SER A 96 -9.21 20.47 2.08
N LEU A 97 -9.75 21.67 2.32
CA LEU A 97 -9.14 22.91 1.82
C LEU A 97 -7.84 23.21 2.56
N ALA A 98 -7.83 23.11 3.89
CA ALA A 98 -6.62 23.25 4.70
C ALA A 98 -5.52 22.25 4.29
N LEU A 99 -5.87 20.98 4.08
CA LEU A 99 -4.95 19.96 3.56
C LEU A 99 -4.35 20.36 2.21
N ARG A 100 -5.19 20.76 1.25
CA ARG A 100 -4.73 21.22 -0.08
C ARG A 100 -3.82 22.43 0.02
N MET A 101 -4.15 23.39 0.88
CA MET A 101 -3.33 24.58 1.11
C MET A 101 -1.96 24.22 1.70
N ALA A 102 -1.90 23.28 2.67
CA ALA A 102 -0.64 22.82 3.23
C ALA A 102 0.25 22.18 2.15
N LEU A 103 -0.32 21.31 1.32
CA LEU A 103 0.39 20.70 0.18
C LEU A 103 0.88 21.74 -0.84
N MET A 104 0.04 22.72 -1.21
CA MET A 104 0.43 23.81 -2.12
C MET A 104 1.55 24.69 -1.55
N LYS A 105 1.62 24.84 -0.23
CA LYS A 105 2.69 25.55 0.48
C LYS A 105 3.96 24.71 0.65
N GLY A 106 3.99 23.48 0.13
CA GLY A 106 5.16 22.62 0.12
C GLY A 106 5.28 21.68 1.33
N ALA A 107 4.21 21.52 2.13
CA ALA A 107 4.21 20.51 3.20
C ALA A 107 4.44 19.11 2.60
N SER A 108 5.26 18.30 3.27
CA SER A 108 5.50 16.95 2.80
C SER A 108 4.29 16.07 3.09
N ARG A 109 4.13 14.99 2.31
CA ARG A 109 3.05 14.03 2.54
C ARG A 109 3.13 13.37 3.92
N TRP A 110 4.34 13.21 4.47
CA TRP A 110 4.57 12.71 5.83
C TRP A 110 3.96 13.63 6.92
N ASP A 111 3.83 14.92 6.63
CA ASP A 111 3.36 15.92 7.59
C ASP A 111 1.84 16.14 7.51
N VAL A 112 1.18 15.62 6.46
CA VAL A 112 -0.24 15.89 6.23
C VAL A 112 -1.12 14.65 6.15
N PHE A 113 -0.56 13.48 5.88
CA PHE A 113 -1.28 12.21 5.90
C PHE A 113 -0.88 11.36 7.11
N PRO A 114 -1.77 10.46 7.59
CA PRO A 114 -1.43 9.45 8.58
C PRO A 114 -0.19 8.65 8.16
N PHE A 115 0.69 8.39 9.12
CA PHE A 115 1.96 7.70 8.88
C PHE A 115 1.80 6.36 8.16
N GLU A 116 0.85 5.51 8.61
CA GLU A 116 0.63 4.17 8.06
C GLU A 116 0.14 4.22 6.61
N SER A 117 -0.87 5.06 6.33
CA SER A 117 -1.40 5.21 4.96
C SER A 117 -0.30 5.67 4.01
N HIS A 118 0.48 6.68 4.40
CA HIS A 118 1.55 7.16 3.53
C HIS A 118 2.71 6.16 3.40
N THR A 119 3.01 5.36 4.41
CA THR A 119 3.98 4.26 4.32
C THR A 119 3.55 3.21 3.30
N ILE A 120 2.30 2.74 3.38
CA ILE A 120 1.75 1.78 2.41
C ILE A 120 1.76 2.36 1.00
N ARG A 121 1.46 3.65 0.88
CA ARG A 121 1.59 4.38 -0.38
C ARG A 121 3.01 4.38 -0.93
N GLN A 122 4.03 4.63 -0.11
CA GLN A 122 5.43 4.58 -0.53
C GLN A 122 5.82 3.16 -0.97
N PHE A 123 5.40 2.13 -0.22
CA PHE A 123 5.63 0.74 -0.58
C PHE A 123 5.06 0.41 -1.97
N TYR A 124 3.81 0.80 -2.24
CA TYR A 124 3.22 0.53 -3.56
C TYR A 124 3.75 1.44 -4.69
N LEU A 125 4.20 2.66 -4.40
CA LEU A 125 4.93 3.48 -5.38
C LEU A 125 6.23 2.78 -5.79
N MET A 126 7.01 2.32 -4.81
CA MET A 126 8.20 1.52 -5.06
C MET A 126 7.86 0.27 -5.88
N ALA A 127 6.82 -0.47 -5.47
CA ALA A 127 6.40 -1.70 -6.13
C ALA A 127 6.02 -1.50 -7.61
N ASN A 128 5.35 -0.39 -7.92
CA ASN A 128 4.90 -0.06 -9.27
C ASN A 128 6.05 0.46 -10.16
N ASN A 129 7.11 0.98 -9.57
CA ASN A 129 8.23 1.60 -10.29
C ASN A 129 9.46 0.69 -10.41
N ASN A 130 9.50 -0.45 -9.72
CA ASN A 130 10.68 -1.32 -9.65
C ASN A 130 10.31 -2.80 -9.79
N SER A 131 11.18 -3.57 -10.46
CA SER A 131 11.13 -5.04 -10.45
C SER A 131 11.50 -5.58 -9.07
N LEU A 132 11.17 -6.85 -8.80
CA LEU A 132 11.57 -7.53 -7.56
C LEU A 132 13.08 -7.75 -7.46
N GLU A 133 13.85 -7.53 -8.52
CA GLU A 133 15.32 -7.58 -8.48
C GLU A 133 15.88 -6.53 -7.52
N LEU A 134 15.15 -5.45 -7.24
CA LEU A 134 15.50 -4.47 -6.20
C LEU A 134 15.74 -5.14 -4.83
N LEU A 135 15.05 -6.25 -4.53
CA LEU A 135 15.25 -6.97 -3.28
C LEU A 135 16.65 -7.59 -3.18
N PHE A 136 17.36 -7.82 -4.29
CA PHE A 136 18.70 -8.42 -4.26
C PHE A 136 19.73 -7.49 -3.61
N ASP A 137 19.50 -6.18 -3.68
CA ASP A 137 20.37 -5.18 -3.07
C ASP A 137 20.00 -4.85 -1.62
N ILE A 138 18.80 -5.27 -1.17
CA ILE A 138 18.25 -4.92 0.14
C ILE A 138 18.27 -6.12 1.09
N ILE A 139 17.92 -7.31 0.57
CA ILE A 139 17.57 -8.47 1.36
C ILE A 139 18.54 -9.63 1.08
N PRO A 140 19.22 -10.15 2.12
CA PRO A 140 20.04 -11.35 1.98
C PRO A 140 19.23 -12.53 1.42
N ASN A 141 19.81 -13.23 0.45
CA ASN A 141 19.24 -14.42 -0.20
C ASN A 141 17.89 -14.19 -0.93
N ALA A 142 17.49 -12.94 -1.22
CA ALA A 142 16.24 -12.66 -1.92
C ALA A 142 16.11 -13.35 -3.27
N LYS A 143 17.22 -13.49 -4.00
CA LYS A 143 17.24 -14.20 -5.29
C LYS A 143 16.80 -15.66 -5.15
N GLU A 144 17.43 -16.39 -4.25
CA GLU A 144 17.09 -17.80 -3.99
C GLU A 144 15.65 -17.95 -3.50
N LEU A 145 15.21 -17.05 -2.62
CA LEU A 145 13.84 -17.05 -2.09
C LEU A 145 12.80 -16.89 -3.21
N LEU A 146 12.98 -15.92 -4.10
CA LEU A 146 12.05 -15.62 -5.20
C LEU A 146 12.06 -16.71 -6.28
N GLU A 147 13.23 -17.24 -6.61
CA GLU A 147 13.37 -18.35 -7.56
C GLU A 147 12.68 -19.62 -7.04
N THR A 148 12.87 -19.93 -5.74
CA THR A 148 12.24 -21.08 -5.09
C THR A 148 10.72 -20.96 -5.07
N ALA A 149 10.20 -19.76 -4.78
CA ALA A 149 8.77 -19.48 -4.78
C ALA A 149 8.16 -19.30 -6.17
N LYS A 150 8.99 -19.25 -7.23
CA LYS A 150 8.57 -19.05 -8.63
C LYS A 150 7.73 -17.78 -8.82
N ILE A 151 8.08 -16.71 -8.13
CA ILE A 151 7.44 -15.39 -8.30
C ILE A 151 8.02 -14.72 -9.54
N ASP A 152 7.16 -14.21 -10.41
CA ASP A 152 7.56 -13.38 -11.54
C ASP A 152 8.17 -12.06 -11.04
N LEU A 153 9.34 -11.68 -11.58
CA LEU A 153 10.09 -10.52 -11.10
C LEU A 153 9.51 -9.17 -11.55
N PHE A 154 8.49 -9.15 -12.41
CA PHE A 154 7.86 -7.94 -12.89
C PHE A 154 7.32 -7.06 -11.74
N GLY A 155 7.56 -5.76 -11.83
CA GLY A 155 7.12 -4.78 -10.84
C GLY A 155 5.63 -4.52 -10.91
N ASN A 156 4.85 -5.11 -10.00
CA ASN A 156 3.44 -4.80 -9.77
C ASN A 156 3.05 -5.09 -8.31
N GLY A 157 1.87 -4.62 -7.90
CA GLY A 157 1.38 -4.80 -6.54
C GLY A 157 1.21 -6.26 -6.16
N ARG A 158 0.79 -7.12 -7.09
CA ARG A 158 0.63 -8.56 -6.82
C ARG A 158 1.94 -9.24 -6.45
N ASN A 159 2.96 -9.12 -7.29
CA ASN A 159 4.26 -9.77 -7.13
C ASN A 159 4.97 -9.24 -5.89
N TRP A 160 4.92 -7.92 -5.64
CA TRP A 160 5.48 -7.32 -4.43
C TRP A 160 4.73 -7.74 -3.15
N SER A 161 3.40 -7.88 -3.20
CA SER A 161 2.63 -8.42 -2.07
C SER A 161 2.97 -9.89 -1.79
N SER A 162 3.10 -10.71 -2.84
CA SER A 162 3.51 -12.11 -2.70
C SER A 162 4.94 -12.23 -2.14
N ALA A 163 5.86 -11.42 -2.64
CA ALA A 163 7.23 -11.37 -2.12
C ALA A 163 7.27 -10.96 -0.64
N TRP A 164 6.51 -9.92 -0.26
CA TRP A 164 6.41 -9.49 1.13
C TRP A 164 6.01 -10.62 2.09
N LEU A 165 5.05 -11.47 1.68
CA LEU A 165 4.59 -12.59 2.50
C LEU A 165 5.62 -13.71 2.68
N LEU A 166 6.63 -13.80 1.81
CA LEU A 166 7.74 -14.75 1.94
C LEU A 166 8.85 -14.25 2.86
N LEU A 167 8.98 -12.93 3.02
CA LEU A 167 10.02 -12.34 3.85
C LEU A 167 9.78 -12.69 5.32
N ASN A 168 10.85 -13.01 6.04
CA ASN A 168 10.82 -13.09 7.49
C ASN A 168 10.78 -11.68 8.13
N ASP A 169 10.57 -11.61 9.44
CA ASP A 169 10.38 -10.34 10.15
C ASP A 169 11.59 -9.39 10.02
N GLU A 170 12.82 -9.92 10.06
CA GLU A 170 14.04 -9.13 9.90
C GLU A 170 14.13 -8.54 8.48
N GLN A 171 13.83 -9.35 7.46
CA GLN A 171 13.82 -8.93 6.07
C GLN A 171 12.74 -7.87 5.80
N LYS A 172 11.56 -8.02 6.42
CA LYS A 172 10.50 -7.00 6.34
C LYS A 172 10.94 -5.68 6.96
N LEU A 173 11.62 -5.71 8.11
CA LEU A 173 12.18 -4.52 8.74
C LEU A 173 13.20 -3.83 7.83
N MET A 174 14.08 -4.58 7.16
CA MET A 174 15.05 -4.04 6.19
C MET A 174 14.33 -3.35 5.02
N LEU A 175 13.32 -3.99 4.44
CA LEU A 175 12.56 -3.43 3.33
C LEU A 175 11.74 -2.19 3.75
N SER A 176 11.12 -2.21 4.94
CA SER A 176 10.43 -1.04 5.49
C SER A 176 11.39 0.13 5.70
N ALA A 177 12.58 -0.13 6.25
CA ALA A 177 13.61 0.90 6.42
C ALA A 177 14.02 1.50 5.06
N PHE A 178 14.17 0.66 4.04
CA PHE A 178 14.42 1.10 2.67
C PHE A 178 13.29 1.99 2.14
N VAL A 179 12.03 1.55 2.28
CA VAL A 179 10.83 2.29 1.85
C VAL A 179 10.72 3.66 2.50
N LEU A 180 11.02 3.77 3.80
CA LEU A 180 10.93 5.05 4.53
C LEU A 180 12.02 6.04 4.10
N THR A 181 13.22 5.55 3.80
CA THR A 181 14.40 6.39 3.58
C THR A 181 14.59 6.84 2.13
N HIS A 182 14.00 6.12 1.17
CA HIS A 182 14.13 6.40 -0.26
C HIS A 182 12.91 7.16 -0.79
N LYS A 183 13.12 7.89 -1.90
CA LYS A 183 12.06 8.61 -2.60
C LYS A 183 11.67 7.81 -3.84
N PHE A 184 10.37 7.60 -4.03
CA PHE A 184 9.79 6.85 -5.14
C PHE A 184 8.74 7.66 -5.89
#